data_AF-A0A356SFG1-F1
#
_entry.id   AF-A0A356SFG1-F1
#
_cell.length_a   1.000
_cell.length_b   1.000
_cell.length_c   1.000
_cell.angle_alpha   90.00
_cell.angle_beta   90.00
_cell.angle_gamma   90.00
#
_symmetry.space_group_name_H-M   'P 1'
#
loop_
_entity.id
_entity.type
_entity.pdbx_description
1 polymer ?
#
loop_
_entity_poly.entity_id
_entity_poly.type
_entity_poly.pdbx_seq_one_letter_code
_entity_poly.pdbx_strand_id
1 'polypeptide(L)'
;MLDYVQHDGGRQEAGFRGRSDCVVRAICLVTGDVYADVRRDLSYLQKKMTGGLYPSIADGVMTPVHYLYLTGKGWRLELTKNTYLPDIPRDGRFIAVIPRHVMAVCDGTVWDAWDSRFSRKTKSGYPRLLGYYCPPT
;
A
#
# COMPACT_ATOMS: atom_id res chain seq x y z
N MET A 1 3.29 -20.15 2.56
CA MET A 1 3.02 -19.23 1.44
C MET A 1 1.95 -18.25 1.90
N LEU A 2 1.98 -17.00 1.43
CA LEU A 2 0.86 -16.07 1.63
C LEU A 2 -0.24 -16.42 0.62
N ASP A 3 -1.50 -16.32 1.01
CA ASP A 3 -2.63 -16.47 0.08
C ASP A 3 -2.82 -15.20 -0.76
N TYR A 4 -3.70 -15.26 -1.76
CA TYR A 4 -4.00 -14.12 -2.62
C TYR A 4 -5.47 -14.03 -2.95
N VAL A 5 -5.99 -12.81 -2.83
CA VAL A 5 -7.33 -12.41 -3.26
C VAL A 5 -7.20 -11.21 -4.18
N GLN A 6 -7.82 -11.32 -5.35
CA GLN A 6 -7.89 -10.20 -6.27
C GLN A 6 -8.95 -9.20 -5.77
N HIS A 7 -8.53 -7.99 -5.43
CA HIS A 7 -9.40 -6.93 -4.93
C HIS A 7 -8.89 -5.54 -5.32
N ASP A 8 -9.79 -4.65 -5.77
CA ASP A 8 -9.44 -3.31 -6.23
C ASP A 8 -9.55 -2.23 -5.14
N GLY A 9 -9.80 -2.65 -3.90
CA GLY A 9 -9.91 -1.78 -2.73
C GLY A 9 -11.10 -0.82 -2.74
N GLY A 10 -12.13 -1.10 -3.55
CA GLY A 10 -13.31 -0.23 -3.70
C GLY A 10 -13.12 0.90 -4.72
N ARG A 11 -12.06 0.85 -5.51
CA ARG A 11 -11.76 1.88 -6.53
C ARG A 11 -12.90 2.01 -7.54
N GLN A 12 -13.36 0.89 -8.10
CA GLN A 12 -14.41 0.88 -9.12
C GLN A 12 -15.74 1.38 -8.56
N GLU A 13 -16.10 0.94 -7.35
CA GLU A 13 -17.32 1.39 -6.65
C GLU A 13 -17.32 2.90 -6.39
N ALA A 14 -16.14 3.45 -6.05
CA ALA A 14 -15.96 4.88 -5.88
C ALA A 14 -15.87 5.68 -7.20
N GLY A 15 -16.06 5.03 -8.36
CA GLY A 15 -16.12 5.67 -9.68
C GLY A 15 -14.76 6.03 -10.28
N PHE A 16 -13.65 5.55 -9.72
CA PHE A 16 -12.31 5.86 -10.22
C PHE A 16 -11.82 4.87 -11.28
N ARG A 17 -10.97 5.36 -12.19
CA ARG A 17 -10.31 4.59 -13.25
C ARG A 17 -8.79 4.66 -13.09
N GLY A 18 -8.07 3.77 -13.78
CA GLY A 18 -6.60 3.68 -13.73
C GLY A 18 -6.11 2.50 -12.91
N ARG A 19 -4.79 2.36 -12.74
CA ARG A 19 -4.16 1.25 -11.98
C ARG A 19 -3.08 1.68 -10.99
N SER A 20 -2.67 2.95 -11.01
CA SER A 20 -1.50 3.46 -10.28
C SER A 20 -1.82 3.85 -8.83
N ASP A 21 -2.83 3.25 -8.21
CA ASP A 21 -3.41 3.63 -6.92
C ASP A 21 -3.20 2.58 -5.82
N CYS A 22 -2.16 1.76 -5.97
CA CYS A 22 -1.82 0.69 -5.03
C CYS A 22 -1.79 1.14 -3.56
N VAL A 23 -1.28 2.34 -3.29
CA VAL A 23 -1.28 2.95 -1.95
C VAL A 23 -2.69 3.17 -1.42
N VAL A 24 -3.58 3.77 -2.21
CA VAL A 24 -4.97 4.05 -1.81
C VAL A 24 -5.69 2.73 -1.55
N ARG A 25 -5.59 1.78 -2.49
CA ARG A 25 -6.22 0.47 -2.39
C ARG A 25 -5.77 -0.28 -1.14
N ALA A 26 -4.46 -0.32 -0.87
CA ALA A 26 -3.91 -1.00 0.29
C ALA A 26 -4.39 -0.39 1.61
N ILE A 27 -4.44 0.95 1.70
CA ILE A 27 -4.96 1.64 2.88
C ILE A 27 -6.43 1.27 3.10
N CYS A 28 -7.29 1.45 2.10
CA CYS A 28 -8.72 1.16 2.21
C CYS A 28 -9.01 -0.30 2.61
N LEU A 29 -8.26 -1.25 2.04
CA LEU A 29 -8.40 -2.68 2.36
C LEU A 29 -8.04 -3.01 3.81
N VAL A 30 -7.05 -2.31 4.35
CA VAL A 30 -6.57 -2.56 5.71
C VAL A 30 -7.40 -1.81 6.76
N THR A 31 -7.73 -0.54 6.49
CA THR A 31 -8.42 0.34 7.43
C THR A 31 -9.95 0.27 7.34
N GLY A 32 -10.49 -0.10 6.19
CA GLY A 32 -11.91 0.07 5.88
C GLY A 32 -12.30 1.51 5.54
N ASP A 33 -11.33 2.42 5.41
CA ASP A 33 -11.60 3.82 5.04
C ASP A 33 -12.18 3.93 3.63
N VAL A 34 -13.06 4.92 3.44
CA VAL A 34 -13.70 5.21 2.15
C VAL A 34 -12.66 5.62 1.10
N TYR A 35 -12.68 4.94 -0.05
CA TYR A 35 -11.72 5.15 -1.13
C TYR A 35 -11.57 6.61 -1.58
N ALA A 36 -12.69 7.29 -1.80
CA ALA A 36 -12.71 8.68 -2.24
C ALA A 36 -12.05 9.62 -1.23
N ASP A 37 -12.23 9.37 0.07
CA ASP A 37 -11.67 10.19 1.14
C ASP A 37 -10.15 9.97 1.25
N VAL A 38 -9.69 8.72 1.30
CA VAL A 38 -8.25 8.40 1.31
C VAL A 38 -7.56 9.00 0.09
N ARG A 39 -8.19 8.87 -1.09
CA ARG A 39 -7.65 9.41 -2.33
C ARG A 39 -7.56 10.94 -2.30
N ARG A 40 -8.60 11.62 -1.81
CA ARG A 40 -8.64 13.08 -1.67
C ARG A 40 -7.53 13.56 -0.74
N ASP A 41 -7.40 12.93 0.43
CA ASP A 41 -6.46 13.34 1.46
C ASP A 41 -5.00 13.16 1.01
N LEU A 42 -4.68 12.03 0.37
CA LEU A 42 -3.36 11.79 -0.21
C LEU A 42 -3.05 12.75 -1.37
N SER A 43 -4.04 13.05 -2.22
CA SER A 43 -3.87 14.03 -3.29
C SER A 43 -3.62 15.44 -2.76
N TYR A 44 -4.35 15.84 -1.71
CA TYR A 44 -4.12 17.11 -1.02
C TYR A 44 -2.73 17.16 -0.40
N LEU A 45 -2.32 16.10 0.30
CA LEU A 45 -1.02 16.03 0.96
C LEU A 45 0.12 16.07 -0.04
N GLN A 46 0.04 15.33 -1.14
CA GLN A 46 1.04 15.37 -2.22
C GLN A 46 1.15 16.79 -2.80
N LYS A 47 0.03 17.40 -3.19
CA LYS A 47 0.00 18.76 -3.72
C LYS A 47 0.67 19.75 -2.75
N LYS A 48 0.37 19.64 -1.45
CA LYS A 48 0.95 20.49 -0.41
C LYS A 48 2.46 20.27 -0.29
N MET A 49 2.92 19.01 -0.21
CA MET A 49 4.33 18.67 -0.03
C MET A 49 5.19 19.05 -1.23
N THR A 50 4.63 19.05 -2.43
CA THR A 50 5.36 19.37 -3.66
C THR A 50 5.19 20.82 -4.10
N GLY A 51 4.55 21.68 -3.29
CA GLY A 51 4.24 23.06 -3.67
C GLY A 51 3.38 23.18 -4.93
N GLY A 52 2.58 22.14 -5.25
CA GLY A 52 1.77 22.06 -6.46
C GLY A 52 2.44 21.46 -7.69
N LEU A 53 3.75 21.13 -7.66
CA LEU A 53 4.46 20.52 -8.80
C LEU A 53 3.86 19.17 -9.22
N TYR A 54 3.40 18.38 -8.25
CA TYR A 54 2.66 17.13 -8.48
C TYR A 54 1.24 17.29 -7.91
N PRO A 55 0.30 17.88 -8.67
CA PRO A 55 -0.99 18.30 -8.14
C PRO A 55 -1.98 17.15 -7.92
N SER A 56 -1.68 15.96 -8.45
CA SER A 56 -2.54 14.77 -8.35
C SER A 56 -1.73 13.51 -8.08
N ILE A 57 -2.42 12.47 -7.63
CA ILE A 57 -1.86 11.11 -7.43
C ILE A 57 -2.27 10.14 -8.55
N ALA A 58 -2.62 10.64 -9.74
CA ALA A 58 -3.02 9.80 -10.87
C ALA A 58 -1.91 8.83 -11.31
N ASP A 59 -0.65 9.24 -11.15
CA ASP A 59 0.55 8.45 -11.49
C ASP A 59 1.17 7.74 -10.29
N GLY A 60 0.46 7.72 -9.16
CA GLY A 60 0.93 7.14 -7.91
C GLY A 60 1.09 8.16 -6.78
N VAL A 61 1.27 7.61 -5.59
CA VAL A 61 1.50 8.36 -4.36
C VAL A 61 2.98 8.25 -4.02
N MET A 62 3.63 9.39 -3.84
CA MET A 62 5.06 9.42 -3.47
C MET A 62 5.28 8.78 -2.10
N THR A 63 6.42 8.10 -1.91
CA THR A 63 6.74 7.42 -0.64
C THR A 63 6.66 8.33 0.60
N PRO A 64 7.20 9.56 0.57
CA PRO A 64 7.08 10.48 1.71
C PRO A 64 5.64 10.86 2.04
N VAL A 65 4.74 10.89 1.05
CA VAL A 65 3.34 11.28 1.22
C VAL A 65 2.58 10.22 2.00
N HIS A 66 2.64 8.95 1.57
CA HIS A 66 1.92 7.89 2.27
C HIS A 66 2.54 7.57 3.63
N TYR A 67 3.86 7.76 3.79
CA TYR A 67 4.52 7.67 5.09
C TYR A 67 3.95 8.70 6.07
N LEU A 68 3.89 9.98 5.66
CA LEU A 68 3.36 11.05 6.51
C LEU A 68 1.87 10.85 6.82
N TYR A 69 1.08 10.42 5.84
CA TYR A 69 -0.35 10.14 6.03
C TYR A 69 -0.58 9.03 7.06
N LEU A 70 0.12 7.89 6.93
CA LEU A 70 -0.06 6.74 7.83
C LEU A 70 0.46 7.03 9.24
N THR A 71 1.68 7.58 9.35
CA THR A 71 2.25 7.93 10.65
C THR A 71 1.46 9.01 11.38
N GLY A 72 0.89 9.98 10.65
CA GLY A 72 -0.03 10.96 11.22
C GLY A 72 -1.33 10.36 11.79
N LYS A 73 -1.71 9.15 11.34
CA LYS A 73 -2.83 8.36 11.88
C LYS A 73 -2.39 7.34 12.94
N GLY A 74 -1.15 7.40 13.42
CA GLY A 74 -0.63 6.48 14.44
C GLY A 74 -0.13 5.13 13.92
N TRP A 75 -0.12 4.91 12.60
CA TRP A 75 0.48 3.70 12.04
C TRP A 75 1.99 3.75 12.18
N ARG A 76 2.60 2.63 12.55
CA ARG A 76 4.06 2.53 12.70
C ARG A 76 4.68 1.80 11.53
N LEU A 77 5.69 2.39 10.91
CA LEU A 77 6.47 1.71 9.86
C LEU A 77 7.56 0.84 10.49
N GLU A 78 7.50 -0.46 10.27
CA GLU A 78 8.57 -1.40 10.57
C GLU A 78 9.43 -1.60 9.31
N LEU A 79 10.69 -1.19 9.36
CA LEU A 79 11.63 -1.38 8.25
C LEU A 79 12.26 -2.76 8.31
N THR A 80 12.46 -3.37 7.14
CA THR A 80 13.02 -4.72 7.04
C THR A 80 14.33 -4.74 6.28
N LYS A 81 15.22 -5.69 6.61
CA LYS A 81 16.52 -5.88 5.96
C LYS A 81 16.69 -7.34 5.57
N ASN A 82 17.10 -7.58 4.32
CA ASN A 82 17.33 -8.92 3.76
C ASN A 82 16.14 -9.88 3.85
N THR A 83 14.92 -9.35 3.91
CA THR A 83 13.67 -10.13 3.90
C THR A 83 12.94 -10.02 2.57
N TYR A 84 12.03 -10.96 2.34
CA TYR A 84 11.12 -11.01 1.21
C TYR A 84 9.67 -10.94 1.69
N LEU A 85 8.75 -10.67 0.75
CA LEU A 85 7.33 -10.52 1.08
C LEU A 85 6.75 -11.67 1.93
N PRO A 86 7.07 -12.97 1.70
CA PRO A 86 6.56 -14.06 2.53
C PRO A 86 7.01 -14.05 4.00
N ASP A 87 8.02 -13.25 4.34
CA ASP A 87 8.56 -13.13 5.71
C ASP A 87 7.77 -12.11 6.56
N ILE A 88 6.77 -11.43 5.99
CA ILE A 88 5.88 -10.54 6.74
C ILE A 88 5.10 -11.32 7.81
N PRO A 89 4.79 -10.73 8.98
CA PRO A 89 3.90 -11.36 9.95
C PRO A 89 2.58 -11.77 9.32
N ARG A 90 2.08 -12.95 9.72
CA ARG A 90 0.85 -13.53 9.15
C ARG A 90 -0.39 -13.05 9.87
N ASP A 91 -0.34 -12.95 11.19
CA ASP A 91 -1.51 -12.60 11.98
C ASP A 91 -1.68 -11.08 12.03
N GLY A 92 -2.87 -10.58 11.70
CA GLY A 92 -3.19 -9.17 11.71
C GLY A 92 -3.24 -8.51 10.33
N ARG A 93 -3.30 -7.18 10.34
CA ARG A 93 -3.48 -6.37 9.12
C ARG A 93 -2.33 -5.41 8.93
N PHE A 94 -1.67 -5.51 7.79
CA PHE A 94 -0.47 -4.75 7.46
C PHE A 94 -0.59 -4.12 6.09
N ILE A 95 0.07 -2.98 5.92
CA ILE A 95 0.31 -2.38 4.60
C ILE A 95 1.76 -2.67 4.24
N ALA A 96 1.99 -3.64 3.36
CA ALA A 96 3.33 -4.08 2.96
C ALA A 96 3.90 -3.19 1.85
N VAL A 97 5.19 -2.84 1.98
CA VAL A 97 5.91 -1.99 1.02
C VAL A 97 6.99 -2.82 0.32
N ILE A 98 6.89 -2.91 -1.00
CA ILE A 98 7.90 -3.51 -1.86
C ILE A 98 8.40 -2.48 -2.90
N PRO A 99 9.46 -2.74 -3.69
CA PRO A 99 9.93 -1.78 -4.68
C PRO A 99 8.83 -1.39 -5.69
N ARG A 100 8.48 -0.09 -5.70
CA ARG A 100 7.46 0.53 -6.58
C ARG A 100 6.03 0.00 -6.40
N HIS A 101 5.71 -0.66 -5.29
CA HIS A 101 4.36 -1.16 -5.06
C HIS A 101 4.03 -1.32 -3.57
N VAL A 102 2.76 -1.14 -3.23
CA VAL A 102 2.23 -1.25 -1.87
C VAL A 102 0.98 -2.12 -1.92
N MET A 103 0.81 -3.02 -0.96
CA MET A 103 -0.32 -3.95 -0.92
C MET A 103 -0.85 -4.16 0.50
N ALA A 104 -2.12 -4.54 0.60
CA ALA A 104 -2.71 -4.98 1.85
C ALA A 104 -2.34 -6.45 2.12
N VAL A 105 -1.95 -6.74 3.36
CA VAL A 105 -1.76 -8.10 3.85
C VAL A 105 -2.64 -8.27 5.08
N CYS A 106 -3.68 -9.08 4.98
CA CYS A 106 -4.65 -9.33 6.04
C CYS A 106 -4.67 -10.82 6.35
N ASP A 107 -4.30 -11.21 7.57
CA ASP A 107 -4.35 -12.59 8.09
C ASP A 107 -3.71 -13.58 7.11
N GLY A 108 -2.46 -13.29 6.72
CA GLY A 108 -1.66 -14.12 5.82
C GLY A 108 -2.05 -14.06 4.34
N THR A 109 -3.02 -13.20 3.98
CA THR A 109 -3.54 -13.07 2.61
C THR A 109 -3.16 -11.74 2.00
N VAL A 110 -2.61 -11.74 0.78
CA VAL A 110 -2.39 -10.52 -0.01
C VAL A 110 -3.69 -10.13 -0.73
N TRP A 111 -4.13 -8.90 -0.50
CA TRP A 111 -5.28 -8.31 -1.18
C TRP A 111 -4.80 -7.22 -2.14
N ASP A 112 -4.90 -7.48 -3.44
CA ASP A 112 -4.40 -6.56 -4.47
C ASP A 112 -5.10 -6.76 -5.82
N ALA A 113 -4.93 -5.85 -6.77
CA ALA A 113 -5.60 -5.88 -8.07
C ALA A 113 -4.96 -6.87 -9.05
N TRP A 114 -3.75 -7.34 -8.75
CA TRP A 114 -3.05 -8.42 -9.45
C TRP A 114 -2.19 -9.20 -8.46
N ASP A 115 -1.77 -10.41 -8.83
CA ASP A 115 -0.90 -11.22 -7.98
C ASP A 115 0.52 -10.64 -7.94
N SER A 116 0.74 -9.73 -6.99
CA SER A 116 2.01 -9.04 -6.78
C SER A 116 2.98 -9.83 -5.88
N ARG A 117 2.64 -11.07 -5.50
CA ARG A 117 3.45 -11.87 -4.56
C ARG A 117 4.77 -12.32 -5.15
N PHE A 118 4.88 -12.39 -6.47
CA PHE A 118 6.02 -12.98 -7.16
C PHE A 118 6.88 -11.93 -7.86
N SER A 119 8.18 -12.20 -7.93
CA SER A 119 9.16 -11.36 -8.61
C SER A 119 10.15 -12.21 -9.39
N ARG A 120 10.30 -11.89 -10.67
CA ARG A 120 11.34 -12.46 -11.54
C ARG A 120 12.72 -11.81 -11.35
N LYS A 121 12.80 -10.74 -10.57
CA LYS A 121 14.02 -9.94 -10.36
C LYS A 121 14.86 -10.42 -9.17
N THR A 122 14.38 -11.40 -8.42
CA THR A 122 14.97 -11.88 -7.18
C THR A 122 15.19 -13.39 -7.27
N LYS A 123 16.29 -13.88 -6.70
CA LYS A 123 16.62 -15.32 -6.70
C LYS A 123 15.57 -16.16 -5.96
N SER A 124 14.94 -15.59 -4.94
CA SER A 124 13.90 -16.26 -4.13
C SER A 124 12.56 -16.41 -4.87
N GLY A 125 12.35 -15.73 -5.99
CA GLY A 125 11.05 -15.67 -6.66
C GLY A 125 10.04 -14.72 -6.00
N TYR A 126 10.40 -14.07 -4.89
CA TYR A 126 9.54 -13.12 -4.15
C TYR A 126 10.14 -11.71 -4.14
N PRO A 127 9.32 -10.64 -4.16
CA PRO A 127 9.84 -9.29 -4.06
C PRO A 127 10.47 -9.06 -2.68
N ARG A 128 11.49 -8.19 -2.63
CA ARG A 128 12.07 -7.75 -1.35
C ARG A 128 11.02 -6.97 -0.58
N LEU A 129 10.87 -7.30 0.70
CA LEU A 129 10.07 -6.50 1.63
C LEU A 129 10.95 -5.35 2.10
N LEU A 130 10.53 -4.11 1.85
CA LEU A 130 11.24 -2.92 2.30
C LEU A 130 10.81 -2.52 3.72
N GLY A 131 9.56 -2.80 4.04
CA GLY A 131 8.96 -2.61 5.34
C GLY A 131 7.46 -2.85 5.27
N TYR A 132 6.79 -2.71 6.40
CA TYR A 132 5.33 -2.81 6.49
C TYR A 132 4.81 -1.89 7.59
N TYR A 133 3.60 -1.36 7.40
CA TYR A 133 2.95 -0.55 8.43
C TYR A 133 2.12 -1.45 9.36
N CYS A 134 2.34 -1.26 10.65
CA CYS A 134 1.57 -1.86 11.74
C CYS A 134 0.44 -0.90 12.16
N PRO A 135 -0.74 -1.44 12.52
CA PRO A 135 -1.87 -0.63 12.96
C PRO A 135 -1.54 0.09 14.28
N PRO A 136 -2.21 1.21 14.58
CA PRO A 136 -2.15 1.86 15.88
C PRO A 136 -2.54 0.86 16.99
N THR A 137 -1.83 0.90 18.12
CA THR A 137 -2.16 0.16 19.35
C THR A 137 -3.29 0.80 20.11
#